data_AF-A0A1J4WMT1-F1
#
_entry.id   AF-A0A1J4WMT1-F1
#
_cell.length_a   1.000
_cell.length_b   1.000
_cell.length_c   1.000
_cell.angle_alpha   90.00
_cell.angle_beta   90.00
_cell.angle_gamma   90.00
#
_symmetry.space_group_name_H-M   'P 1'
#
loop_
_entity.id
_entity.type
_entity.pdbx_description
1 polymer ?
#
loop_
_entity_poly.entity_id
_entity_poly.type
_entity_poly.pdbx_seq_one_letter_code
_entity_poly.pdbx_strand_id
1 'polypeptide(L)' 'MKHETFKNMSQQDLHTELLQATEKLRSLQFNLKLGKVQDTTAIGKTKRMIARILTALQIHYGEKA' A
#
# COMPACT_ATOMS: atom_id res chain seq x y z
N MET A 1 -8.49 6.13 -0.28
CA MET A 1 -7.56 7.27 -0.16
C MET A 1 -7.38 7.96 -1.50
N LYS A 2 -7.38 9.29 -1.49
CA LYS A 2 -7.08 10.14 -2.67
C LYS A 2 -5.57 10.12 -2.94
N HIS A 3 -5.20 10.27 -4.21
CA HIS A 3 -3.82 10.23 -4.70
C HIS A 3 -2.96 11.39 -4.16
N GLU A 4 -3.62 12.45 -3.67
CA GLU A 4 -3.00 13.68 -3.17
C GLU A 4 -2.27 13.48 -1.83
N THR A 5 -2.69 12.50 -1.02
CA THR A 5 -2.11 12.28 0.31
C THR A 5 -0.64 11.87 0.24
N PHE A 6 -0.25 11.10 -0.78
CA PHE A 6 1.13 10.61 -0.93
C PHE A 6 2.09 11.61 -1.58
N LYS A 7 1.59 12.68 -2.21
CA LYS A 7 2.45 13.70 -2.85
C LYS A 7 3.18 14.59 -1.85
N ASN A 8 2.64 14.73 -0.65
CA ASN A 8 3.14 15.65 0.38
C ASN A 8 3.87 14.93 1.52
N MET A 9 4.01 13.60 1.44
CA MET A 9 4.70 12.80 2.45
C MET A 9 6.21 12.77 2.18
N SER A 10 7.02 12.72 3.24
CA SER A 10 8.45 12.54 3.09
C SER A 10 8.77 11.15 2.55
N GLN A 11 9.96 10.96 1.98
CA GLN A 11 10.42 9.65 1.52
C GLN A 11 10.35 8.59 2.64
N GLN A 12 10.73 8.97 3.87
CA GLN A 12 10.67 8.08 5.04
C GLN A 12 9.24 7.70 5.42
N ASP A 13 8.31 8.65 5.33
CA ASP A 13 6.90 8.39 5.60
C ASP A 13 6.28 7.48 4.52
N LEU A 14 6.65 7.67 3.26
CA LEU A 14 6.21 6.82 2.16
C LEU A 14 6.74 5.38 2.32
N HIS A 15 7.99 5.20 2.74
CA HIS A 15 8.54 3.88 3.06
C HIS A 15 7.83 3.23 4.26
N THR A 16 7.52 4.01 5.29
CA THR A 16 6.78 3.54 6.46
C THR A 16 5.37 3.08 6.08
N GLU A 17 4.65 3.87 5.29
CA GLU A 17 3.33 3.51 4.77
C GLU A 17 3.39 2.30 3.82
N LEU A 18 4.44 2.19 3.00
CA LEU A 18 4.65 1.02 2.14
C LEU A 18 4.78 -0.26 2.95
N LEU A 19 5.54 -0.21 4.04
CA LEU A 19 5.72 -1.35 4.96
C LEU A 19 4.38 -1.74 5.59
N GLN A 20 3.66 -0.78 6.17
CA GLN A 20 2.36 -1.00 6.79
C GLN A 20 1.32 -1.56 5.81
N ALA A 21 1.28 -1.01 4.58
CA ALA A 21 0.39 -1.48 3.53
C ALA A 21 0.70 -2.92 3.11
N THR A 22 1.99 -3.28 3.07
CA THR A 22 2.44 -4.63 2.72
C THR A 22 2.11 -5.64 3.82
N GLU A 23 2.33 -5.29 5.09
CA GLU A 23 1.93 -6.12 6.23
C GLU A 23 0.42 -6.34 6.27
N LYS A 24 -0.35 -5.28 6.02
CA LYS A 24 -1.81 -5.36 5.91
C LYS A 24 -2.23 -6.29 4.78
N LEU A 25 -1.57 -6.20 3.61
CA LEU A 25 -1.85 -7.09 2.49
C LEU A 25 -1.57 -8.56 2.86
N ARG A 26 -0.45 -8.83 3.54
CA ARG A 26 -0.10 -10.18 4.01
C ARG A 26 -1.15 -10.72 4.98
N SER A 27 -1.57 -9.91 5.96
CA SER A 27 -2.61 -10.28 6.91
C SER A 27 -3.96 -10.56 6.23
N LEU A 28 -4.36 -9.71 5.28
CA LEU A 28 -5.59 -9.92 4.50
C LEU A 28 -5.53 -11.20 3.65
N GLN A 29 -4.39 -11.47 3.01
CA GLN A 29 -4.19 -12.70 2.23
C GLN A 29 -4.19 -13.95 3.12
N PHE A 30 -3.57 -13.88 4.30
CA PHE A 30 -3.55 -14.97 5.26
C PHE A 30 -4.96 -15.27 5.78
N ASN A 31 -5.70 -14.25 6.19
CA ASN A 31 -7.08 -14.41 6.65
C ASN A 31 -7.98 -14.95 5.52
N LEU A 32 -7.73 -14.56 4.25
CA LEU A 32 -8.46 -15.09 3.10
C LEU A 32 -8.20 -16.59 2.93
N LYS A 33 -6.94 -17.03 3.04
CA LYS A 33 -6.57 -18.45 2.98
C LYS A 33 -7.19 -19.26 4.11
N LEU A 34 -7.37 -18.67 5.29
CA LEU A 34 -8.05 -19.31 6.42
C LEU A 34 -9.58 -19.35 6.27
N GLY A 35 -10.15 -18.83 5.18
CA GLY A 35 -11.60 -18.73 5.00
C GLY A 35 -12.27 -17.72 5.94
N LYS A 36 -11.48 -16.84 6.58
CA LYS A 36 -11.95 -15.86 7.58
C LYS A 36 -12.23 -14.47 6.99
N VAL A 37 -12.07 -14.26 5.67
CA VAL A 37 -12.26 -12.94 5.04
C VAL A 37 -13.57 -12.87 4.28
N GLN A 38 -14.48 -12.02 4.77
CA GLN A 38 -15.71 -11.63 4.08
C GLN A 38 -15.47 -10.53 3.01
N ASP A 39 -14.45 -9.68 3.17
CA ASP A 39 -14.22 -8.53 2.27
C ASP A 39 -12.91 -8.65 1.47
N THR A 40 -13.01 -9.27 0.29
CA THR A 40 -11.92 -9.35 -0.70
C THR A 40 -11.61 -8.00 -1.35
N THR A 41 -12.51 -7.00 -1.25
CA THR A 41 -12.28 -5.67 -1.82
C THR A 41 -11.16 -4.93 -1.10
N ALA A 42 -10.96 -5.22 0.20
CA ALA A 42 -9.87 -4.67 1.00
C ALA A 42 -8.49 -5.05 0.44
N ILE A 43 -8.34 -6.24 -0.13
CA ILE A 43 -7.10 -6.69 -0.79
C ILE A 43 -6.83 -5.82 -2.03
N GLY A 44 -7.85 -5.66 -2.89
CA GLY A 44 -7.73 -4.83 -4.09
C GLY A 44 -7.48 -3.35 -3.80
N LYS A 45 -8.05 -2.82 -2.71
CA LYS A 45 -7.78 -1.45 -2.23
C LYS A 45 -6.34 -1.31 -1.73
N THR A 46 -5.87 -2.28 -0.93
CA THR A 46 -4.51 -2.28 -0.37
C THR A 46 -3.45 -2.40 -1.48
N LYS A 47 -3.64 -3.28 -2.47
CA LYS A 47 -2.74 -3.38 -3.63
C LYS A 47 -2.65 -2.08 -4.42
N ARG A 48 -3.78 -1.41 -4.67
CA ARG A 48 -3.80 -0.10 -5.35
C ARG A 48 -3.13 0.99 -4.52
N MET A 49 -3.19 0.91 -3.20
CA MET A 49 -2.49 1.83 -2.29
C MET A 49 -0.97 1.66 -2.42
N ILE A 50 -0.48 0.42 -2.36
CA ILE A 50 0.95 0.10 -2.56
C ILE A 50 1.44 0.65 -3.90
N ALA A 51 0.72 0.39 -5.00
CA ALA A 51 1.10 0.89 -6.32
C ALA A 51 1.21 2.42 -6.39
N ARG A 52 0.32 3.14 -5.68
CA ARG A 52 0.36 4.61 -5.61
C ARG A 52 1.54 5.12 -4.78
N ILE A 53 1.87 4.46 -3.67
CA ILE A 53 3.03 4.79 -2.84
C ILE A 53 4.32 4.60 -3.65
N LEU A 54 4.46 3.47 -4.35
CA LEU A 54 5.61 3.21 -5.24
C LEU A 54 5.71 4.25 -6.36
N THR A 55 4.57 4.61 -6.96
CA THR A 55 4.53 5.67 -7.98
C THR A 55 4.96 7.02 -7.39
N ALA A 56 4.56 7.34 -6.16
CA ALA A 56 4.98 8.56 -5.48
C ALA A 56 6.49 8.55 -5.20
N LEU A 57 7.04 7.44 -4.69
CA LEU A 57 8.48 7.28 -4.49
C LEU A 57 9.26 7.46 -5.80
N GLN A 58 8.78 6.88 -6.90
CA GLN A 58 9.40 7.02 -8.20
C GLN A 58 9.32 8.45 -8.75
N ILE A 59 8.16 9.10 -8.68
CA ILE A 59 7.96 10.44 -9.26
C ILE A 59 8.66 11.52 -8.43
N HIS A 60 8.60 11.44 -7.10
CA HIS A 60 9.09 12.49 -6.21
C HIS A 60 10.57 12.31 -5.83
N TYR A 61 11.05 11.07 -5.73
CA TYR A 61 12.39 10.76 -5.22
C TYR A 61 13.26 10.00 -6.22
N GLY A 62 12.73 9.63 -7.39
CA GLY A 62 13.50 8.93 -8.43
C GLY A 62 13.89 7.49 -8.08
N GLU A 63 13.31 6.92 -7.02
CA GLU A 63 13.57 5.53 -6.63
C GLU A 63 13.01 4.57 -7.69
N LYS A 64 13.85 3.63 -8.13
CA LYS A 64 13.40 2.50 -8.94
C LYS A 64 12.81 1.46 -7.98
N ALA A 65 11.54 1.11 -8.21
CA ALA A 65 10.83 0.05 -7.48
C ALA A 65 11.44 -1.33 -7.72
#